data_AF-A0A7J6T4U2-F1
#
_entry.id   AF-A0A7J6T4U2-F1
#
_cell.length_a   1.000
_cell.length_b   1.000
_cell.length_c   1.000
_cell.angle_alpha   90.00
_cell.angle_beta   90.00
_cell.angle_gamma   90.00
#
_symmetry.space_group_name_H-M   'P 1'
#
loop_
_entity.id
_entity.type
_entity.pdbx_description
1 polymer ?
#
loop_
_entity_poly.entity_id
_entity_poly.type
_entity_poly.pdbx_seq_one_letter_code
_entity_poly.pdbx_strand_id
1 'polypeptide(L)'
;MKDASEVQDLLKKYKSTRTTALRNHGDDYEDDEAVLQTDGTSSTDEHFVDSTRFNIFIAAIICVNVIVIGLEIDLGDFTANIEDRLGWYAVENVFLLIFTFEMVARMRHHGRYYFRDPWNTLDCIIVTLGIIETWFLAPIGSASNFRMLTSLRVIRLLRLGRLVHLLRSFKELWLIIMGLVDSLKTLGWVCLLLLLVLYVCGIFTTIQIGQDTDTYGEYRISSGGWDHKEYFGTVLRSMYTLFQIVTLENWADGIVRHVVSNEPLMVIFFVLFIMLTSFGLMNLVIGVIVENTLATARTNEDRIRRQQERERSRVLAHLKDIFEMADQDESGSLTVEEFRQAIRNPEVILERKRGSLEMLEAESA
;
A
#
# COMPACT_ATOMS: atom_id res chain seq x y z
N MET A 1 -9.55 51.49 47.37
CA MET A 1 -8.53 51.91 46.39
C MET A 1 -7.35 50.93 46.36
N LYS A 2 -7.66 49.62 46.29
CA LYS A 2 -6.80 48.58 45.72
C LYS A 2 -7.49 48.17 44.42
N ASP A 3 -6.87 48.09 43.27
CA ASP A 3 -5.61 48.68 42.82
C ASP A 3 -5.78 48.70 41.29
N ALA A 4 -6.03 49.87 40.69
CA ALA A 4 -6.21 49.97 39.23
C ALA A 4 -4.96 49.48 38.47
N SER A 5 -3.81 49.50 39.16
CA SER A 5 -2.55 48.88 38.76
C SER A 5 -2.67 47.36 38.57
N GLU A 6 -3.34 46.66 39.48
CA GLU A 6 -3.45 45.19 39.47
C GLU A 6 -4.36 44.70 38.33
N VAL A 7 -5.42 45.45 38.01
CA VAL A 7 -6.29 45.17 36.86
C VAL A 7 -5.57 45.44 35.54
N GLN A 8 -4.76 46.51 35.44
CA GLN A 8 -3.97 46.77 34.25
C GLN A 8 -2.88 45.73 34.04
N ASP A 9 -2.24 45.23 35.10
CA ASP A 9 -1.24 44.18 35.01
C ASP A 9 -1.85 42.84 34.58
N LEU A 10 -3.05 42.52 35.07
CA LEU A 10 -3.81 41.35 34.63
C LEU A 10 -4.23 41.45 33.15
N LEU A 11 -4.66 42.62 32.69
CA LEU A 11 -4.99 42.85 31.27
C LEU A 11 -3.75 42.77 30.37
N LYS A 12 -2.60 43.25 30.83
CA LYS A 12 -1.33 43.17 30.10
C LYS A 12 -0.83 41.72 30.02
N LYS A 13 -0.97 40.97 31.11
CA LYS A 13 -0.64 39.54 31.19
C LYS A 13 -1.58 38.70 30.34
N TYR A 14 -2.88 39.03 30.33
CA TYR A 14 -3.88 38.39 29.46
C TYR A 14 -3.60 38.66 27.97
N LYS A 15 -3.35 39.92 27.59
CA LYS A 15 -2.99 40.26 26.20
C LYS A 15 -1.69 39.58 25.76
N SER A 16 -0.64 39.58 26.59
CA SER A 16 0.63 38.90 26.30
C SER A 16 0.47 37.38 26.13
N THR A 17 -0.32 36.75 27.02
CA THR A 17 -0.63 35.31 26.93
C THR A 17 -1.46 35.01 25.67
N ARG A 18 -2.39 35.89 25.29
CA ARG A 18 -3.18 35.76 24.06
C ARG A 18 -2.33 35.92 22.81
N THR A 19 -1.40 36.88 22.76
CA THR A 19 -0.49 37.06 21.61
C THR A 19 0.49 35.90 21.48
N THR A 20 0.94 35.31 22.59
CA THR A 20 1.83 34.15 22.59
C THR A 20 1.09 32.87 22.21
N ALA A 21 -0.17 32.72 22.66
CA ALA A 21 -1.03 31.61 22.26
C ALA A 21 -1.44 31.70 20.78
N LEU A 22 -1.73 32.91 20.26
CA LEU A 22 -2.02 33.13 18.84
C LEU A 22 -0.78 32.92 17.94
N ARG A 23 0.42 33.23 18.45
CA ARG A 23 1.67 32.96 17.74
C ARG A 23 2.01 31.47 17.69
N ASN A 24 1.87 30.75 18.80
CA ASN A 24 2.06 29.29 18.82
C ASN A 24 0.94 28.55 18.06
N HIS A 25 -0.29 29.10 18.00
CA HIS A 25 -1.33 28.56 17.12
C HIS A 25 -1.02 28.84 15.65
N GLY A 26 -0.46 30.00 15.31
CA GLY A 26 -0.02 30.32 13.94
C GLY A 26 1.11 29.41 13.43
N ASP A 27 2.05 29.04 14.30
CA ASP A 27 3.16 28.16 13.92
C ASP A 27 2.69 26.70 13.68
N ASP A 28 1.66 26.21 14.38
CA ASP A 28 1.03 24.90 14.09
C ASP A 28 0.17 24.92 12.81
N TYR A 29 -0.25 26.10 12.34
CA TYR A 29 -0.92 26.26 11.05
C TYR A 29 0.07 26.46 9.89
N GLU A 30 1.30 26.93 10.10
CA GLU A 30 2.29 27.04 9.02
C GLU A 30 2.78 25.66 8.54
N ASP A 31 2.89 24.67 9.41
CA ASP A 31 3.28 23.30 9.03
C ASP A 31 2.12 22.51 8.38
N ASP A 32 0.86 22.76 8.75
CA ASP A 32 -0.33 22.12 8.16
C ASP A 32 -0.87 22.88 6.90
N GLU A 33 -0.72 24.21 6.80
CA GLU A 33 -0.96 24.95 5.56
C GLU A 33 0.10 24.67 4.50
N ALA A 34 1.34 24.34 4.88
CA ALA A 34 2.34 23.84 3.93
C ALA A 34 1.97 22.47 3.33
N VAL A 35 1.09 21.70 3.98
CA VAL A 35 0.59 20.40 3.50
C VAL A 35 -0.75 20.52 2.78
N LEU A 36 -1.54 21.57 3.03
CA LEU A 36 -2.87 21.77 2.43
C LEU A 36 -2.97 22.92 1.40
N GLN A 37 -1.97 23.80 1.25
CA GLN A 37 -1.91 24.82 0.18
C GLN A 37 -1.18 24.36 -1.11
N THR A 38 -1.13 23.05 -1.39
CA THR A 38 -0.67 22.59 -2.72
C THR A 38 -1.79 22.44 -3.75
N ASP A 39 -3.07 22.49 -3.34
CA ASP A 39 -4.23 22.39 -4.25
C ASP A 39 -5.06 23.67 -4.19
N GLY A 40 -4.57 24.75 -4.82
CA GLY A 40 -5.38 25.96 -4.98
C GLY A 40 -4.62 27.19 -5.46
N THR A 41 -4.56 27.37 -6.77
CA THR A 41 -4.12 28.60 -7.48
C THR A 41 -2.62 28.85 -7.60
N SER A 42 -1.93 27.95 -8.31
CA SER A 42 -1.03 28.43 -9.37
C SER A 42 -1.50 27.85 -10.70
N SER A 43 -2.14 28.68 -11.53
CA SER A 43 -2.28 28.40 -12.96
C SER A 43 -0.92 28.60 -13.63
N THR A 44 0.10 27.88 -13.16
CA THR A 44 1.22 27.48 -14.00
C THR A 44 0.65 26.44 -14.93
N ASP A 45 0.67 26.69 -16.24
CA ASP A 45 0.28 25.74 -17.28
C ASP A 45 0.60 24.32 -16.84
N GLU A 46 -0.42 23.52 -16.51
CA GLU A 46 -0.24 22.11 -16.16
C GLU A 46 0.56 21.49 -17.31
N HIS A 47 1.83 21.19 -17.03
CA HIS A 47 2.73 20.76 -18.07
C HIS A 47 2.16 19.48 -18.68
N PHE A 48 2.23 19.34 -20.00
CA PHE A 48 1.56 18.25 -20.75
C PHE A 48 1.76 16.84 -20.14
N VAL A 49 2.90 16.61 -19.49
CA VAL A 49 3.30 15.34 -18.88
C VAL A 49 2.58 15.05 -17.55
N ASP A 50 2.15 16.07 -16.81
CA ASP A 50 1.43 15.90 -15.55
C ASP A 50 -0.10 15.98 -15.72
N SER A 51 -0.56 16.33 -16.91
CA SER A 51 -1.98 16.34 -17.25
C SER A 51 -2.64 14.99 -17.02
N THR A 52 -3.82 14.99 -16.40
CA THR A 52 -4.64 13.78 -16.17
C THR A 52 -4.88 13.01 -17.47
N ARG A 53 -5.05 13.70 -18.60
CA ARG A 53 -5.27 13.06 -19.91
C ARG A 53 -4.07 12.26 -20.37
N PHE A 54 -2.86 12.78 -20.16
CA PHE A 54 -1.62 12.09 -20.50
C PHE A 54 -1.43 10.85 -19.61
N ASN A 55 -1.67 11.00 -18.29
CA ASN A 55 -1.60 9.87 -17.37
C ASN A 55 -2.62 8.76 -17.70
N ILE A 56 -3.87 9.11 -18.06
CA ILE A 56 -4.88 8.13 -18.51
C ILE A 56 -4.45 7.46 -19.82
N PHE A 57 -3.85 8.21 -20.76
CA PHE A 57 -3.34 7.65 -22.01
C PHE A 57 -2.24 6.62 -21.76
N ILE A 58 -1.24 6.96 -20.95
CA ILE A 58 -0.16 6.03 -20.56
C ILE A 58 -0.73 4.81 -19.83
N ALA A 59 -1.66 5.01 -18.91
CA ALA A 59 -2.36 3.94 -18.21
C ALA A 59 -3.03 2.96 -19.18
N ALA A 60 -3.73 3.46 -20.20
CA ALA A 60 -4.34 2.63 -21.24
C ALA A 60 -3.29 1.83 -22.03
N ILE A 61 -2.16 2.45 -22.39
CA ILE A 61 -1.05 1.77 -23.07
C ILE A 61 -0.46 0.65 -22.22
N ILE A 62 -0.30 0.85 -20.90
CA ILE A 62 0.15 -0.19 -19.97
C ILE A 62 -0.84 -1.37 -19.97
N CYS A 63 -2.14 -1.12 -19.90
CA CYS A 63 -3.16 -2.18 -19.94
C CYS A 63 -3.07 -3.01 -21.22
N VAL A 64 -2.98 -2.35 -22.38
CA VAL A 64 -2.83 -3.05 -23.67
C VAL A 64 -1.53 -3.84 -23.70
N ASN A 65 -0.42 -3.27 -23.22
CA ASN A 65 0.86 -3.96 -23.16
C ASN A 65 0.80 -5.25 -22.33
N VAL A 66 0.11 -5.23 -21.19
CA VAL A 66 -0.06 -6.42 -20.34
C VAL A 66 -0.86 -7.52 -21.04
N ILE A 67 -1.95 -7.16 -21.74
CA ILE A 67 -2.74 -8.12 -22.53
C ILE A 67 -1.89 -8.73 -23.64
N VAL A 68 -1.13 -7.90 -24.36
CA VAL A 68 -0.21 -8.36 -25.41
C VAL A 68 0.85 -9.30 -24.86
N ILE A 69 1.41 -9.04 -23.68
CA ILE A 69 2.37 -9.95 -23.03
C ILE A 69 1.72 -11.30 -22.73
N GLY A 70 0.47 -11.32 -22.23
CA GLY A 70 -0.28 -12.56 -22.03
C GLY A 70 -0.47 -13.35 -23.33
N LEU A 71 -0.88 -12.67 -24.41
CA LEU A 71 -1.04 -13.28 -25.73
C LEU A 71 0.29 -13.78 -26.32
N GLU A 72 1.40 -13.07 -26.09
CA GLU A 72 2.73 -13.52 -26.47
C GLU A 72 3.11 -14.82 -25.76
N ILE A 73 2.69 -14.99 -24.50
CA ILE A 73 2.96 -16.21 -23.73
C ILE A 73 2.13 -17.40 -24.24
N ASP A 74 0.86 -17.18 -24.58
CA ASP A 74 -0.03 -18.28 -25.00
C ASP A 74 0.15 -18.67 -26.47
N LEU A 75 0.34 -17.69 -27.36
CA LEU A 75 0.40 -17.88 -28.82
C LEU A 75 1.84 -17.84 -29.36
N GLY A 76 2.79 -17.32 -28.59
CA GLY A 76 4.18 -17.22 -29.00
C GLY A 76 4.88 -18.57 -28.87
N ASP A 77 5.35 -19.10 -29.99
CA ASP A 77 6.27 -20.23 -29.95
C ASP A 77 7.65 -19.75 -29.51
N PHE A 78 7.96 -19.94 -28.22
CA PHE A 78 9.26 -19.57 -27.65
C PHE A 78 10.43 -20.41 -28.18
N THR A 79 10.14 -21.48 -28.92
CA THR A 79 11.15 -22.33 -29.57
C THR A 79 11.38 -21.97 -31.04
N ALA A 80 10.50 -21.16 -31.64
CA ALA A 80 10.65 -20.68 -33.00
C ALA A 80 11.78 -19.64 -33.15
N ASN A 81 12.34 -19.57 -34.35
CA ASN A 81 13.42 -18.66 -34.68
C ASN A 81 12.97 -17.18 -34.59
N ILE A 82 13.93 -16.28 -34.46
CA ILE A 82 13.70 -14.83 -34.34
C ILE A 82 12.88 -14.28 -35.52
N GLU A 83 13.06 -14.84 -36.72
CA GLU A 83 12.34 -14.43 -37.94
C GLU A 83 10.83 -14.69 -37.85
N ASP A 84 10.41 -15.81 -37.25
CA ASP A 84 8.98 -16.12 -37.02
C ASP A 84 8.37 -15.28 -35.88
N ARG A 85 9.23 -14.66 -35.05
CA ARG A 85 8.85 -13.79 -33.93
C ARG A 85 8.96 -12.30 -34.24
N LEU A 86 9.23 -11.92 -35.48
CA LEU A 86 9.41 -10.53 -35.88
C LEU A 86 8.20 -9.65 -35.53
N GLY A 87 6.98 -10.18 -35.65
CA GLY A 87 5.74 -9.48 -35.28
C GLY A 87 5.68 -9.12 -33.79
N TRP A 88 5.97 -10.08 -32.92
CA TRP A 88 6.01 -9.86 -31.47
C TRP A 88 7.13 -8.90 -31.08
N TYR A 89 8.31 -9.04 -31.69
CA TYR A 89 9.43 -8.13 -31.49
C TYR A 89 9.10 -6.69 -31.91
N ALA A 90 8.41 -6.51 -33.04
CA ALA A 90 7.99 -5.18 -33.49
C ALA A 90 7.01 -4.53 -32.52
N VAL A 91 6.02 -5.29 -32.03
CA VAL A 91 5.05 -4.80 -31.05
C VAL A 91 5.73 -4.42 -29.73
N GLU A 92 6.66 -5.25 -29.23
CA GLU A 92 7.46 -4.95 -28.05
C GLU A 92 8.26 -3.65 -28.19
N ASN A 93 8.89 -3.45 -29.35
CA ASN A 93 9.64 -2.22 -29.64
C ASN A 93 8.75 -0.97 -29.66
N VAL A 94 7.52 -1.06 -30.18
CA VAL A 94 6.57 0.05 -30.17
C VAL A 94 6.24 0.46 -28.73
N PHE A 95 5.91 -0.49 -27.87
CA PHE A 95 5.64 -0.19 -26.45
C PHE A 95 6.86 0.39 -25.75
N LEU A 96 8.03 -0.23 -25.94
CA LEU A 96 9.27 0.24 -25.34
C LEU A 96 9.62 1.67 -25.76
N LEU A 97 9.37 2.03 -27.02
CA LEU A 97 9.59 3.39 -27.52
C LEU A 97 8.64 4.40 -26.89
N ILE A 98 7.35 4.07 -26.77
CA ILE A 98 6.37 4.92 -26.09
C ILE A 98 6.79 5.18 -24.64
N PHE A 99 7.18 4.13 -23.92
CA PHE A 99 7.61 4.25 -22.53
C PHE A 99 8.95 4.97 -22.36
N THR A 100 9.87 4.79 -23.30
CA THR A 100 11.13 5.55 -23.30
C THR A 100 10.86 7.03 -23.52
N PHE A 101 9.94 7.37 -24.42
CA PHE A 101 9.51 8.74 -24.65
C PHE A 101 8.88 9.35 -23.39
N GLU A 102 7.95 8.63 -22.75
CA GLU A 102 7.34 9.06 -21.48
C GLU A 102 8.39 9.32 -20.40
N MET A 103 9.29 8.36 -20.17
CA MET A 103 10.37 8.45 -19.18
C MET A 103 11.24 9.69 -19.44
N VAL A 104 11.65 9.92 -20.68
CA VAL A 104 12.48 11.08 -21.06
C VAL A 104 11.72 12.40 -20.88
N ALA A 105 10.42 12.43 -21.20
CA ALA A 105 9.59 13.61 -21.00
C ALA A 105 9.45 13.97 -19.50
N ARG A 106 9.15 12.97 -18.65
CA ARG A 106 9.09 13.15 -17.18
C ARG A 106 10.44 13.58 -16.60
N MET A 107 11.53 12.98 -17.05
CA MET A 107 12.89 13.28 -16.58
C MET A 107 13.33 14.70 -16.98
N ARG A 108 12.97 15.18 -18.18
CA ARG A 108 13.26 16.57 -18.58
C ARG A 108 12.48 17.60 -17.78
N HIS A 109 11.23 17.31 -17.43
CA HIS A 109 10.39 18.21 -16.65
C HIS A 109 10.85 18.27 -15.17
N HIS A 110 10.97 17.12 -14.52
CA HIS A 110 11.29 17.03 -13.09
C HIS A 110 12.79 17.13 -12.77
N GLY A 111 13.65 16.96 -13.77
CA GLY A 111 15.11 17.04 -13.61
C GLY A 111 15.64 16.09 -12.55
N ARG A 112 16.36 16.62 -11.55
CA ARG A 112 16.92 15.84 -10.45
C ARG A 112 15.87 15.34 -9.44
N TYR A 113 14.71 15.99 -9.37
CA TYR A 113 13.64 15.58 -8.47
C TYR A 113 13.02 14.24 -8.91
N TYR A 114 13.10 13.92 -10.21
CA TYR A 114 12.66 12.65 -10.77
C TYR A 114 13.24 11.43 -10.03
N PHE A 115 14.54 11.46 -9.68
CA PHE A 115 15.22 10.36 -8.99
C PHE A 115 15.01 10.35 -7.46
N ARG A 116 14.33 11.35 -6.90
CA ARG A 116 13.97 11.33 -5.47
C ARG A 116 12.70 10.53 -5.23
N ASP A 117 11.82 10.42 -6.24
CA ASP A 117 10.67 9.54 -6.18
C ASP A 117 11.11 8.09 -6.46
N PRO A 118 10.97 7.15 -5.49
CA PRO A 118 11.32 5.74 -5.67
C PRO A 118 10.59 5.10 -6.86
N TRP A 119 9.38 5.56 -7.18
CA TRP A 119 8.54 4.97 -8.21
C TRP A 119 8.98 5.37 -9.62
N ASN A 120 9.30 6.64 -9.80
CA ASN A 120 9.92 7.13 -11.03
C ASN A 120 11.30 6.49 -11.24
N THR A 121 12.05 6.29 -10.16
CA THR A 121 13.35 5.58 -10.21
C THR A 121 13.17 4.12 -10.63
N LEU A 122 12.17 3.42 -10.09
CA LEU A 122 11.85 2.04 -10.46
C LEU A 122 11.40 1.93 -11.92
N ASP A 123 10.52 2.83 -12.39
CA ASP A 123 10.10 2.84 -13.79
C ASP A 123 11.28 3.12 -14.74
N CYS A 124 12.16 4.05 -14.38
CA CYS A 124 13.40 4.31 -15.10
C CYS A 124 14.29 3.05 -15.19
N ILE A 125 14.42 2.30 -14.10
CA ILE A 125 15.17 1.03 -14.09
C ILE A 125 14.51 0.02 -15.02
N ILE A 126 13.18 -0.12 -14.98
CA ILE A 126 12.46 -1.08 -15.83
C ILE A 126 12.60 -0.72 -17.31
N VAL A 127 12.42 0.56 -17.68
CA VAL A 127 12.55 1.02 -19.07
C VAL A 127 13.98 0.82 -19.58
N THR A 128 14.98 1.18 -18.78
CA THR A 128 16.39 1.02 -19.16
C THR A 128 16.80 -0.45 -19.30
N LEU A 129 16.34 -1.33 -18.41
CA LEU A 129 16.52 -2.78 -18.56
C LEU A 129 15.87 -3.30 -19.84
N GLY A 130 14.67 -2.82 -20.19
CA GLY A 130 13.98 -3.17 -21.43
C GLY A 130 14.75 -2.73 -22.69
N ILE A 131 15.37 -1.54 -22.68
CA ILE A 131 16.24 -1.06 -23.76
C ILE A 131 17.47 -1.96 -23.89
N ILE A 132 18.15 -2.24 -22.76
CA ILE A 132 19.32 -3.13 -22.74
C ILE A 132 18.97 -4.51 -23.29
N GLU A 133 17.86 -5.09 -22.86
CA GLU A 133 17.42 -6.40 -23.34
C GLU A 133 17.08 -6.39 -24.84
N THR A 134 16.21 -5.47 -25.28
CA THR A 134 15.59 -5.51 -26.60
C THR A 134 16.52 -4.99 -27.70
N TRP A 135 17.32 -3.96 -27.41
CA TRP A 135 18.16 -3.28 -28.41
C TRP A 135 19.61 -3.71 -28.38
N PHE A 136 20.13 -4.12 -27.22
CA PHE A 136 21.53 -4.54 -27.09
C PHE A 136 21.65 -6.06 -27.02
N LEU A 137 20.93 -6.72 -26.12
CA LEU A 137 21.08 -8.17 -25.94
C LEU A 137 20.42 -8.99 -27.06
N ALA A 138 19.24 -8.62 -27.55
CA ALA A 138 18.57 -9.40 -28.59
C ALA A 138 19.38 -9.50 -29.91
N PRO A 139 20.03 -8.42 -30.40
CA PRO A 139 20.88 -8.50 -31.59
C PRO A 139 22.22 -9.20 -31.35
N ILE A 140 22.77 -9.13 -30.13
CA ILE A 140 24.06 -9.77 -29.76
C ILE A 140 23.88 -11.27 -29.46
N GLY A 141 22.71 -11.65 -28.95
CA GLY A 141 22.36 -13.00 -28.47
C GLY A 141 22.20 -14.08 -29.53
N SER A 142 22.37 -13.75 -30.82
CA SER A 142 22.47 -14.75 -31.89
C SER A 142 23.72 -15.65 -31.74
N ALA A 143 24.65 -15.32 -30.83
CA ALA A 143 25.82 -16.13 -30.50
C ALA A 143 25.89 -16.43 -28.98
N SER A 144 25.51 -17.67 -28.62
CA SER A 144 26.30 -18.52 -27.71
C SER A 144 26.00 -18.70 -26.21
N ASN A 145 24.86 -18.38 -25.58
CA ASN A 145 24.62 -18.86 -24.19
C ASN A 145 23.14 -19.05 -23.78
N PHE A 146 22.69 -20.31 -23.78
CA PHE A 146 21.33 -20.71 -23.35
C PHE A 146 20.98 -20.35 -21.89
N ARG A 147 21.96 -20.19 -20.99
CA ARG A 147 21.71 -19.82 -19.59
C ARG A 147 21.34 -18.33 -19.43
N MET A 148 21.77 -17.49 -20.37
CA MET A 148 21.39 -16.07 -20.43
C MET A 148 19.93 -15.89 -20.85
N LEU A 149 19.41 -16.80 -21.68
CA LEU A 149 18.02 -16.77 -22.15
C LEU A 149 16.99 -16.98 -21.02
N THR A 150 17.30 -17.79 -20.00
CA THR A 150 16.39 -17.97 -18.84
C THR A 150 16.33 -16.73 -17.95
N SER A 151 17.46 -16.04 -17.75
CA SER A 151 17.51 -14.79 -16.99
C SER A 151 16.82 -13.62 -17.71
N LEU A 152 16.91 -13.58 -19.04
CA LEU A 152 16.18 -12.60 -19.86
C LEU A 152 14.66 -12.72 -19.69
N ARG A 153 14.13 -13.94 -19.52
CA ARG A 153 12.69 -14.15 -19.24
C ARG A 153 12.22 -13.45 -17.97
N VAL A 154 13.04 -13.43 -16.92
CA VAL A 154 12.70 -12.76 -15.66
C VAL A 154 12.71 -11.24 -15.84
N ILE A 155 13.64 -10.70 -16.63
CA ILE A 155 13.70 -9.26 -16.94
C ILE A 155 12.46 -8.82 -17.72
N ARG A 156 11.98 -9.65 -18.67
CA ARG A 156 10.70 -9.42 -19.33
C ARG A 156 9.53 -9.38 -18.36
N LEU A 157 9.52 -10.18 -17.30
CA LEU A 157 8.47 -10.11 -16.28
C LEU A 157 8.54 -8.83 -15.44
N LEU A 158 9.73 -8.23 -15.27
CA LEU A 158 9.87 -6.95 -14.56
C LEU A 158 9.11 -5.81 -15.24
N ARG A 159 8.80 -5.89 -16.54
CA ARG A 159 7.93 -4.90 -17.22
C ARG A 159 6.50 -4.92 -16.70
N LEU A 160 6.04 -6.02 -16.09
CA LEU A 160 4.79 -6.06 -15.34
C LEU A 160 4.83 -5.16 -14.10
N GLY A 161 6.02 -4.77 -13.63
CA GLY A 161 6.17 -3.74 -12.59
C GLY A 161 5.51 -2.40 -12.95
N ARG A 162 5.33 -2.11 -14.25
CA ARG A 162 4.56 -0.94 -14.72
C ARG A 162 3.09 -0.98 -14.27
N LEU A 163 2.51 -2.16 -14.03
CA LEU A 163 1.18 -2.29 -13.42
C LEU A 163 1.14 -1.61 -12.05
N VAL A 164 2.22 -1.62 -11.27
CA VAL A 164 2.25 -0.95 -9.97
C VAL A 164 2.06 0.56 -10.13
N HIS A 165 2.63 1.15 -11.19
CA HIS A 165 2.41 2.56 -11.52
C HIS A 165 0.95 2.83 -11.92
N LEU A 166 0.36 1.96 -12.75
CA LEU A 166 -1.05 2.01 -13.10
C LEU A 166 -1.96 1.95 -11.86
N LEU A 167 -1.74 0.96 -10.99
CA LEU A 167 -2.54 0.74 -9.79
C LEU A 167 -2.50 1.96 -8.84
N ARG A 168 -1.35 2.66 -8.75
CA ARG A 168 -1.20 3.87 -7.95
C ARG A 168 -1.98 5.07 -8.49
N SER A 169 -2.18 5.12 -9.81
CA SER A 169 -2.96 6.19 -10.44
C SER A 169 -4.43 6.15 -10.02
N PHE A 170 -4.91 4.98 -9.59
CA PHE A 170 -6.24 4.80 -9.02
C PHE A 170 -6.19 4.92 -7.49
N LYS A 171 -6.56 6.10 -6.97
CA LYS A 171 -6.55 6.42 -5.53
C LYS A 171 -7.24 5.35 -4.67
N GLU A 172 -8.42 4.89 -5.07
CA GLU A 172 -9.20 3.87 -4.35
C GLU A 172 -8.46 2.53 -4.26
N LEU A 173 -7.91 2.06 -5.39
CA LEU A 173 -7.21 0.79 -5.46
C LEU A 173 -5.89 0.83 -4.69
N TRP A 174 -5.19 1.96 -4.77
CA TRP A 174 -3.98 2.20 -4.00
C TRP A 174 -4.24 2.21 -2.51
N LEU A 175 -5.36 2.81 -2.06
CA LEU A 175 -5.77 2.82 -0.66
C LEU A 175 -6.00 1.39 -0.13
N ILE A 176 -6.65 0.54 -0.91
CA ILE A 176 -6.84 -0.89 -0.57
C ILE A 176 -5.48 -1.61 -0.47
N ILE A 177 -4.58 -1.40 -1.43
CA ILE A 177 -3.24 -2.00 -1.43
C ILE A 177 -2.44 -1.56 -0.20
N MET A 178 -2.47 -0.27 0.13
CA MET A 178 -1.78 0.25 1.32
C MET A 178 -2.35 -0.33 2.61
N GLY A 179 -3.68 -0.44 2.72
CA GLY A 179 -4.33 -1.10 3.85
C GLY A 179 -3.92 -2.58 4.00
N LEU A 180 -3.76 -3.28 2.87
CA LEU A 180 -3.26 -4.66 2.86
C LEU A 180 -1.80 -4.72 3.32
N VAL A 181 -0.93 -3.85 2.79
CA VAL A 181 0.50 -3.78 3.15
C VAL A 181 0.69 -3.46 4.63
N ASP A 182 -0.11 -2.56 5.20
CA ASP A 182 -0.05 -2.28 6.62
C ASP A 182 -0.51 -3.49 7.47
N SER A 183 -1.49 -4.25 6.98
CA SER A 183 -1.91 -5.51 7.60
C SER A 183 -0.86 -6.63 7.47
N LEU A 184 0.01 -6.59 6.45
CA LEU A 184 1.11 -7.55 6.32
C LEU A 184 2.13 -7.45 7.45
N LYS A 185 2.29 -6.29 8.10
CA LYS A 185 3.22 -6.12 9.23
C LYS A 185 2.83 -6.98 10.42
N THR A 186 1.54 -7.04 10.75
CA THR A 186 1.02 -7.87 11.84
C THR A 186 0.99 -9.34 11.45
N LEU A 187 0.59 -9.64 10.21
CA LEU A 187 0.63 -11.00 9.65
C LEU A 187 2.04 -11.58 9.60
N GLY A 188 3.05 -10.76 9.32
CA GLY A 188 4.45 -11.17 9.22
C GLY A 188 4.94 -11.89 10.47
N TRP A 189 4.54 -11.44 11.65
CA TRP A 189 4.88 -12.10 12.92
C TRP A 189 4.23 -13.48 13.05
N VAL A 190 2.97 -13.62 12.61
CA VAL A 190 2.28 -14.90 12.64
C VAL A 190 2.87 -15.87 11.60
N CYS A 191 3.20 -15.37 10.40
CA CYS A 191 3.91 -16.14 9.39
C CYS A 191 5.30 -16.59 9.88
N LEU A 192 6.03 -15.74 10.61
CA LEU A 192 7.32 -16.10 11.21
C LEU A 192 7.16 -17.21 12.26
N LEU A 193 6.14 -17.11 13.12
CA LEU A 193 5.81 -18.16 14.09
C LEU A 193 5.47 -19.48 13.41
N LEU A 194 4.64 -19.44 12.36
CA LEU A 194 4.31 -20.61 11.55
C LEU A 194 5.57 -21.22 10.92
N LEU A 195 6.44 -20.38 10.33
CA LEU A 195 7.70 -20.84 9.73
C LEU A 195 8.61 -21.53 10.75
N LEU A 196 8.68 -21.02 11.98
CA LEU A 196 9.45 -21.63 13.07
C LEU A 196 8.89 -23.01 13.44
N VAL A 197 7.56 -23.14 13.57
CA VAL A 197 6.89 -24.42 13.84
C VAL A 197 7.15 -25.40 12.70
N LEU A 198 6.99 -24.97 11.45
CA LEU A 198 7.29 -25.77 10.27
C LEU A 198 8.75 -26.22 10.23
N TYR A 199 9.69 -25.36 10.63
CA TYR A 199 11.11 -25.69 10.64
C TYR A 199 11.43 -26.77 11.69
N VAL A 200 10.95 -26.62 12.93
CA VAL A 200 11.18 -27.61 14.01
C VAL A 200 10.54 -28.95 13.66
N CYS A 201 9.26 -28.94 13.25
CA CYS A 201 8.56 -30.16 12.81
C CYS A 201 9.17 -30.74 11.53
N GLY A 202 9.69 -29.89 10.64
CA GLY A 202 10.36 -30.27 9.40
C GLY A 202 11.67 -31.03 9.67
N ILE A 203 12.48 -30.58 10.63
CA ILE A 203 13.66 -31.33 11.08
C ILE A 203 13.24 -32.70 11.62
N PHE A 204 12.24 -32.74 12.52
CA PHE A 204 11.77 -33.97 13.12
C PHE A 204 11.30 -34.99 12.06
N THR A 205 10.43 -34.58 11.13
CA THR A 205 9.92 -35.45 10.06
C THR A 205 10.98 -35.85 9.04
N THR A 206 11.96 -34.98 8.78
CA THR A 206 13.12 -35.35 7.94
C THR A 206 13.92 -36.48 8.57
N ILE A 207 14.19 -36.40 9.88
CA ILE A 207 14.95 -37.43 10.59
C ILE A 207 14.14 -38.74 10.67
N GLN A 208 12.87 -38.65 11.05
CA GLN A 208 12.05 -39.85 11.32
C GLN A 208 11.50 -40.52 10.08
N ILE A 209 11.16 -39.77 9.03
CA ILE A 209 10.50 -40.30 7.82
C ILE A 209 11.46 -40.21 6.64
N GLY A 210 12.07 -39.04 6.42
CA GLY A 210 12.89 -38.78 5.25
C GLY A 210 14.21 -39.54 5.17
N GLN A 211 14.84 -39.77 6.33
CA GLN A 211 16.13 -40.46 6.44
C GLN A 211 15.99 -41.95 6.79
N ASP A 212 14.81 -42.39 7.25
CA ASP A 212 14.54 -43.79 7.57
C ASP A 212 14.28 -44.61 6.28
N THR A 213 15.38 -45.03 5.66
CA THR A 213 15.32 -45.86 4.45
C THR A 213 14.94 -47.32 4.78
N ASP A 214 15.14 -47.78 6.01
CA ASP A 214 14.84 -49.16 6.39
C ASP A 214 13.33 -49.38 6.47
N THR A 215 12.60 -48.42 7.02
CA THR A 215 11.13 -48.48 7.11
C THR A 215 10.44 -48.11 5.79
N TYR A 216 10.89 -47.03 5.12
CA TYR A 216 10.17 -46.45 3.99
C TYR A 216 10.79 -46.72 2.61
N GLY A 217 11.97 -47.34 2.53
CA GLY A 217 12.67 -47.61 1.27
C GLY A 217 11.93 -48.59 0.37
N GLU A 218 11.47 -49.71 0.92
CA GLU A 218 10.71 -50.71 0.16
C GLU A 218 9.24 -50.32 -0.03
N TYR A 219 8.70 -49.47 0.86
CA TYR A 219 7.31 -49.03 0.83
C TYR A 219 6.94 -48.30 -0.48
N ARG A 220 7.90 -47.68 -1.17
CA ARG A 220 7.69 -47.05 -2.48
C ARG A 220 7.11 -48.02 -3.52
N ILE A 221 7.52 -49.29 -3.48
CA ILE A 221 7.07 -50.31 -4.43
C ILE A 221 5.68 -50.81 -4.02
N SER A 222 5.45 -51.07 -2.74
CA SER A 222 4.17 -51.61 -2.24
C SER A 222 3.03 -50.59 -2.24
N SER A 223 3.34 -49.30 -2.14
CA SER A 223 2.38 -48.19 -2.17
C SER A 223 1.97 -47.72 -3.56
N GLY A 224 2.56 -48.29 -4.62
CA GLY A 224 2.29 -47.87 -6.00
C GLY A 224 3.04 -46.58 -6.41
N GLY A 225 4.13 -46.22 -5.74
CA GLY A 225 5.03 -45.14 -6.15
C GLY A 225 5.23 -44.01 -5.15
N TRP A 226 4.66 -44.09 -3.93
CA TRP A 226 4.83 -43.03 -2.93
C TRP A 226 6.27 -43.02 -2.38
N ASP A 227 6.96 -41.88 -2.48
CA ASP A 227 8.37 -41.76 -2.08
C ASP A 227 8.56 -40.82 -0.87
N HIS A 228 8.98 -41.40 0.26
CA HIS A 228 9.30 -40.63 1.47
C HIS A 228 10.37 -39.54 1.24
N LYS A 229 11.28 -39.70 0.27
CA LYS A 229 12.32 -38.70 -0.03
C LYS A 229 11.80 -37.52 -0.83
N GLU A 230 10.72 -37.70 -1.58
CA GLU A 230 10.04 -36.60 -2.27
C GLU A 230 9.41 -35.65 -1.26
N TYR A 231 8.71 -36.20 -0.27
CA TYR A 231 8.01 -35.43 0.76
C TYR A 231 8.91 -34.97 1.91
N PHE A 232 9.80 -35.83 2.40
CA PHE A 232 10.53 -35.60 3.66
C PHE A 232 12.07 -35.69 3.54
N GLY A 233 12.61 -35.89 2.33
CA GLY A 233 14.04 -36.19 2.16
C GLY A 233 15.02 -35.06 2.56
N THR A 234 14.55 -33.81 2.62
CA THR A 234 15.32 -32.68 3.15
C THR A 234 14.43 -31.80 4.01
N VAL A 235 15.03 -30.98 4.89
CA VAL A 235 14.28 -30.08 5.78
C VAL A 235 13.33 -29.17 5.00
N LEU A 236 13.76 -28.61 3.87
CA LEU A 236 12.89 -27.73 3.04
C LEU A 236 11.72 -28.50 2.40
N ARG A 237 11.94 -29.74 1.95
CA ARG A 237 10.87 -30.59 1.44
C ARG A 237 9.88 -30.94 2.54
N SER A 238 10.38 -31.33 3.71
CA SER A 238 9.55 -31.59 4.90
C SER A 238 8.74 -30.37 5.32
N MET A 239 9.34 -29.18 5.32
CA MET A 239 8.64 -27.92 5.59
C MET A 239 7.54 -27.66 4.57
N TYR A 240 7.79 -27.89 3.28
CA TYR A 240 6.79 -27.73 2.22
C TYR A 240 5.64 -28.74 2.36
N THR A 241 5.96 -30.01 2.63
CA THR A 241 4.96 -31.05 2.91
C THR A 241 4.12 -30.72 4.14
N LEU A 242 4.75 -30.25 5.23
CA LEU A 242 4.04 -29.82 6.42
C LEU A 242 3.19 -28.57 6.15
N PHE A 243 3.63 -27.64 5.30
CA PHE A 243 2.83 -26.50 4.86
C PHE A 243 1.59 -26.97 4.07
N GLN A 244 1.72 -27.96 3.19
CA GLN A 244 0.58 -28.61 2.52
C GLN A 244 -0.37 -29.28 3.53
N ILE A 245 0.16 -29.87 4.60
CA ILE A 245 -0.68 -30.42 5.68
C ILE A 245 -1.41 -29.31 6.44
N VAL A 246 -0.79 -28.13 6.66
CA VAL A 246 -1.44 -26.97 7.30
C VAL A 246 -2.68 -26.51 6.51
N THR A 247 -2.61 -26.54 5.18
CA THR A 247 -3.76 -26.20 4.30
C THR A 247 -4.81 -27.30 4.23
N LEU A 248 -4.58 -28.44 4.89
CA LEU A 248 -5.41 -29.64 4.86
C LEU A 248 -5.58 -30.21 3.44
N GLU A 249 -4.67 -29.91 2.53
CA GLU A 249 -4.73 -30.36 1.15
C GLU A 249 -4.16 -31.78 1.02
N ASN A 250 -5.03 -32.74 0.72
CA ASN A 250 -4.67 -34.15 0.52
C ASN A 250 -3.80 -34.75 1.65
N TRP A 251 -3.92 -34.22 2.86
CA TRP A 251 -3.03 -34.54 3.97
C TRP A 251 -3.19 -35.98 4.47
N ALA A 252 -4.43 -36.48 4.51
CA ALA A 252 -4.72 -37.81 5.02
C ALA A 252 -4.31 -38.88 4.01
N ASP A 253 -4.92 -38.87 2.82
CA ASP A 253 -4.74 -39.94 1.83
C ASP A 253 -3.41 -39.83 1.08
N GLY A 254 -2.94 -38.62 0.76
CA GLY A 254 -1.69 -38.40 0.03
C GLY A 254 -0.42 -38.47 0.86
N ILE A 255 -0.50 -38.30 2.18
CA ILE A 255 0.70 -38.19 3.04
C ILE A 255 0.57 -39.06 4.29
N VAL A 256 -0.32 -38.73 5.22
CA VAL A 256 -0.29 -39.30 6.57
C VAL A 256 -0.63 -40.78 6.60
N ARG A 257 -1.57 -41.27 5.78
CA ARG A 257 -1.90 -42.71 5.72
C ARG A 257 -0.73 -43.55 5.24
N HIS A 258 0.10 -43.02 4.33
CA HIS A 258 1.32 -43.70 3.88
C HIS A 258 2.35 -43.82 5.00
N VAL A 259 2.52 -42.76 5.79
CA VAL A 259 3.40 -42.78 6.97
C VAL A 259 2.89 -43.76 8.03
N VAL A 260 1.61 -43.64 8.41
CA VAL A 260 0.97 -44.42 9.47
C VAL A 260 0.87 -45.92 9.15
N SER A 261 0.83 -46.29 7.86
CA SER A 261 0.84 -47.69 7.45
C SER A 261 2.11 -48.42 7.87
N ASN A 262 3.24 -47.70 7.98
CA ASN A 262 4.51 -48.26 8.41
C ASN A 262 4.81 -47.91 9.87
N GLU A 263 4.47 -46.70 10.31
CA GLU A 263 4.69 -46.23 11.68
C GLU A 263 3.40 -45.66 12.30
N PRO A 264 2.55 -46.51 12.91
CA PRO A 264 1.22 -46.11 13.36
C PRO A 264 1.20 -44.97 14.40
N LEU A 265 2.25 -44.85 15.21
CA LEU A 265 2.35 -43.81 16.26
C LEU A 265 2.47 -42.40 15.69
N MET A 266 2.94 -42.24 14.45
CA MET A 266 3.06 -40.93 13.79
C MET A 266 1.72 -40.23 13.59
N VAL A 267 0.59 -40.96 13.65
CA VAL A 267 -0.75 -40.36 13.60
C VAL A 267 -0.95 -39.34 14.72
N ILE A 268 -0.37 -39.59 15.91
CA ILE A 268 -0.47 -38.69 17.06
C ILE A 268 0.24 -37.38 16.75
N PHE A 269 1.44 -37.46 16.19
CA PHE A 269 2.21 -36.29 15.77
C PHE A 269 1.44 -35.44 14.76
N PHE A 270 0.93 -36.03 13.68
CA PHE A 270 0.22 -35.28 12.64
C PHE A 270 -1.10 -34.68 13.12
N VAL A 271 -1.87 -35.41 13.94
CA VAL A 271 -3.11 -34.88 14.52
C VAL A 271 -2.81 -33.70 15.45
N LEU A 272 -1.81 -33.82 16.34
CA LEU A 272 -1.40 -32.71 17.20
C LEU A 272 -0.87 -31.52 16.41
N PHE A 273 -0.10 -31.76 15.35
CA PHE A 273 0.39 -30.72 14.45
C PHE A 273 -0.77 -29.97 13.77
N ILE A 274 -1.78 -30.68 13.26
CA ILE A 274 -2.97 -30.07 12.64
C ILE A 274 -3.79 -29.29 13.68
N MET A 275 -3.98 -29.85 14.89
CA MET A 275 -4.64 -29.14 15.99
C MET A 275 -3.93 -27.84 16.34
N LEU A 276 -2.60 -27.86 16.42
CA LEU A 276 -1.81 -26.68 16.71
C LEU A 276 -1.84 -25.65 15.57
N THR A 277 -1.68 -26.08 14.32
CA THR A 277 -1.46 -25.18 13.18
C THR A 277 -2.76 -24.77 12.48
N SER A 278 -3.59 -25.71 12.06
CA SER A 278 -4.83 -25.43 11.34
C SER A 278 -5.93 -24.92 12.26
N PHE A 279 -6.00 -25.38 13.52
CA PHE A 279 -7.01 -24.88 14.48
C PHE A 279 -6.45 -23.84 15.45
N GLY A 280 -5.18 -23.92 15.86
CA GLY A 280 -4.57 -22.92 16.73
C GLY A 280 -4.09 -21.70 15.96
N LEU A 281 -3.09 -21.87 15.09
CA LEU A 281 -2.43 -20.75 14.41
C LEU A 281 -3.33 -20.04 13.39
N MET A 282 -4.12 -20.74 12.59
CA MET A 282 -5.03 -20.06 11.63
C MET A 282 -6.12 -19.25 12.34
N ASN A 283 -6.67 -19.74 13.44
CA ASN A 283 -7.63 -18.97 14.24
C ASN A 283 -6.95 -17.77 14.92
N LEU A 284 -5.67 -17.88 15.29
CA LEU A 284 -4.87 -16.74 15.76
C LEU A 284 -4.66 -15.70 14.64
N VAL A 285 -4.33 -16.13 13.42
CA VAL A 285 -4.24 -15.23 12.24
C VAL A 285 -5.54 -14.45 12.08
N ILE A 286 -6.68 -15.15 12.05
CA ILE A 286 -8.00 -14.52 11.92
C ILE A 286 -8.24 -13.55 13.08
N GLY A 287 -7.92 -13.94 14.31
CA GLY A 287 -8.02 -13.08 15.48
C GLY A 287 -7.21 -11.79 15.36
N VAL A 288 -5.96 -11.87 14.88
CA VAL A 288 -5.08 -10.70 14.66
C VAL A 288 -5.61 -9.80 13.54
N ILE A 289 -6.11 -10.37 12.44
CA ILE A 289 -6.71 -9.59 11.35
C ILE A 289 -7.95 -8.84 11.86
N VAL A 290 -8.81 -9.51 12.61
CA VAL A 290 -10.02 -8.92 13.19
C VAL A 290 -9.65 -7.81 14.17
N GLU A 291 -8.69 -8.04 15.06
CA GLU A 291 -8.22 -7.03 16.02
C GLU A 291 -7.64 -5.80 15.28
N ASN A 292 -6.81 -6.00 14.26
CA ASN A 292 -6.25 -4.91 13.46
C ASN A 292 -7.34 -4.11 12.71
N THR A 293 -8.33 -4.82 12.17
CA THR A 293 -9.47 -4.19 11.47
C THR A 293 -10.32 -3.36 12.44
N LEU A 294 -10.64 -3.91 13.61
CA LEU A 294 -11.38 -3.22 14.66
C LEU A 294 -10.61 -2.03 15.23
N ALA A 295 -9.29 -2.16 15.43
CA ALA A 295 -8.44 -1.06 15.88
C ALA A 295 -8.39 0.07 14.85
N THR A 296 -8.31 -0.26 13.56
CA THR A 296 -8.36 0.71 12.46
C THR A 296 -9.71 1.42 12.41
N ALA A 297 -10.82 0.67 12.55
CA ALA A 297 -12.17 1.23 12.59
C ALA A 297 -12.36 2.21 13.76
N ARG A 298 -11.94 1.84 14.97
CA ARG A 298 -11.98 2.73 16.16
C ARG A 298 -11.16 4.00 15.96
N THR A 299 -9.96 3.87 15.40
CA THR A 299 -9.09 5.03 15.10
C THR A 299 -9.76 5.98 14.10
N ASN A 300 -10.43 5.45 13.09
CA ASN A 300 -11.18 6.26 12.13
C ASN A 300 -12.39 6.95 12.77
N GLU A 301 -13.16 6.28 13.62
CA GLU A 301 -14.26 6.90 14.37
C GLU A 301 -13.76 8.03 15.28
N ASP A 302 -12.66 7.83 16.00
CA ASP A 302 -12.04 8.85 16.84
C ASP A 302 -11.55 10.05 16.04
N ARG A 303 -11.01 9.83 14.83
CA ARG A 303 -10.61 10.91 13.92
C ARG A 303 -11.81 11.74 13.47
N ILE A 304 -12.87 11.09 13.01
CA ILE A 304 -14.12 11.76 12.58
C ILE A 304 -14.70 12.57 13.75
N ARG A 305 -14.76 11.99 14.95
CA ARG A 305 -15.28 12.68 16.14
C ARG A 305 -14.44 13.91 16.49
N ARG A 306 -13.11 13.80 16.48
CA ARG A 306 -12.23 14.95 16.74
C ARG A 306 -12.37 16.04 15.69
N GLN A 307 -12.60 15.67 14.43
CA GLN A 307 -12.82 16.63 13.35
C GLN A 307 -14.13 17.39 13.57
N GLN A 308 -15.22 16.70 13.92
CA GLN A 308 -16.49 17.32 14.27
C GLN A 308 -16.39 18.23 15.50
N GLU A 309 -15.66 17.82 16.54
CA GLU A 309 -15.42 18.65 17.72
C GLU A 309 -14.62 19.91 17.37
N ARG A 310 -13.59 19.80 16.52
CA ARG A 310 -12.79 20.94 16.04
C ARG A 310 -13.63 21.91 15.20
N GLU A 311 -14.44 21.39 14.27
CA GLU A 311 -15.36 22.20 13.47
C GLU A 311 -16.37 22.92 14.35
N ARG A 312 -16.99 22.21 15.31
CA ARG A 312 -17.91 22.82 16.27
C ARG A 312 -17.24 23.92 17.09
N SER A 313 -16.02 23.68 17.58
CA SER A 313 -15.25 24.69 18.31
C SER A 313 -14.89 25.90 17.45
N ARG A 314 -14.52 25.70 16.17
CA ARG A 314 -14.29 26.80 15.23
C ARG A 314 -15.54 27.63 14.98
N VAL A 315 -16.68 26.98 14.71
CA VAL A 315 -17.96 27.66 14.50
C VAL A 315 -18.38 28.45 15.74
N LEU A 316 -18.21 27.87 16.94
CA LEU A 316 -18.51 28.57 18.19
C LEU A 316 -17.57 29.75 18.46
N ALA A 317 -16.27 29.62 18.16
CA ALA A 317 -15.32 30.72 18.27
C ALA A 317 -15.68 31.86 17.31
N HIS A 318 -15.99 31.52 16.06
CA HIS A 318 -16.41 32.48 15.04
C HIS A 318 -17.70 33.21 15.41
N LEU A 319 -18.70 32.47 15.89
CA LEU A 319 -19.93 33.05 16.40
C LEU A 319 -19.65 33.98 17.58
N LYS A 320 -18.79 33.56 18.51
CA LYS A 320 -18.41 34.38 19.65
C LYS A 320 -17.78 35.70 19.21
N ASP A 321 -16.88 35.68 18.23
CA ASP A 321 -16.25 36.88 17.70
C ASP A 321 -17.28 37.82 17.04
N ILE A 322 -18.24 37.27 16.28
CA ILE A 322 -19.35 38.05 15.71
C ILE A 322 -20.24 38.66 16.80
N PHE A 323 -20.52 37.91 17.88
CA PHE A 323 -21.30 38.39 19.02
C PHE A 323 -20.57 39.52 19.76
N GLU A 324 -19.26 39.36 20.01
CA GLU A 324 -18.42 40.40 20.64
C GLU A 324 -18.31 41.66 19.75
N MET A 325 -18.29 41.54 18.42
CA MET A 325 -18.34 42.70 17.51
C MET A 325 -19.69 43.40 17.47
N ALA A 326 -20.78 42.68 17.75
CA ALA A 326 -22.15 43.19 17.70
C ALA A 326 -22.60 43.80 19.03
N ASP A 327 -22.01 43.39 20.15
CA ASP A 327 -22.25 43.89 21.50
C ASP A 327 -21.49 45.22 21.71
N GLN A 328 -22.17 46.34 21.47
CA GLN A 328 -21.55 47.68 21.56
C GLN A 328 -21.43 48.18 23.00
N ASP A 329 -22.26 47.68 23.92
CA ASP A 329 -22.30 48.12 25.30
C ASP A 329 -21.52 47.21 26.27
N GLU A 330 -20.89 46.14 25.76
CA GLU A 330 -20.14 45.13 26.50
C GLU A 330 -20.98 44.47 27.62
N SER A 331 -22.31 44.43 27.47
CA SER A 331 -23.21 43.86 28.47
C SER A 331 -23.13 42.33 28.53
N GLY A 332 -22.53 41.69 27.52
CA GLY A 332 -22.48 40.24 27.36
C GLY A 332 -23.79 39.65 26.85
N SER A 333 -24.73 40.49 26.39
CA SER A 333 -26.03 40.10 25.86
C SER A 333 -26.38 40.94 24.63
N LEU A 334 -26.94 40.31 23.59
CA LEU A 334 -27.28 41.03 22.36
C LEU A 334 -28.74 41.49 22.38
N THR A 335 -28.99 42.79 22.31
CA THR A 335 -30.34 43.33 22.14
C THR A 335 -30.80 43.26 20.68
N VAL A 336 -32.13 43.31 20.43
CA VAL A 336 -32.70 43.24 19.08
C VAL A 336 -32.23 44.42 18.21
N GLU A 337 -32.00 45.57 18.81
CA GLU A 337 -31.51 46.79 18.16
C GLU A 337 -30.03 46.69 17.78
N GLU A 338 -29.17 46.16 18.65
CA GLU A 338 -27.75 45.87 18.37
C GLU A 338 -27.60 44.83 17.27
N PHE A 339 -28.41 43.76 17.31
CA PHE A 339 -28.45 42.75 16.25
C PHE A 339 -28.79 43.36 14.89
N ARG A 340 -29.80 44.24 14.83
CA ARG A 340 -30.18 44.93 13.59
C ARG A 340 -29.10 45.87 13.07
N GLN A 341 -28.34 46.53 13.95
CA GLN A 341 -27.20 47.36 13.56
C GLN A 341 -26.03 46.50 13.07
N ALA A 342 -25.70 45.41 13.77
CA ALA A 342 -24.64 44.49 13.39
C ALA A 342 -24.87 43.88 12.01
N ILE A 343 -26.12 43.50 11.66
CA ILE A 343 -26.47 42.99 10.31
C ILE A 343 -26.24 44.03 9.20
N ARG A 344 -26.24 45.33 9.53
CA ARG A 344 -25.99 46.42 8.57
C ARG A 344 -24.53 46.87 8.54
N ASN A 345 -23.69 46.35 9.45
CA ASN A 345 -22.28 46.71 9.55
C ASN A 345 -21.46 46.00 8.45
N PRO A 346 -20.72 46.72 7.58
CA PRO A 346 -19.93 46.11 6.50
C PRO A 346 -18.95 45.04 6.95
N GLU A 347 -18.33 45.19 8.13
CA GLU A 347 -17.36 44.24 8.66
C GLU A 347 -18.01 42.90 9.06
N VAL A 348 -19.19 42.95 9.70
CA VAL A 348 -19.96 41.76 10.06
C VAL A 348 -20.52 41.04 8.83
N ILE A 349 -20.86 41.77 7.76
CA ILE A 349 -21.31 41.19 6.48
C ILE A 349 -20.16 40.46 5.76
N LEU A 350 -18.94 40.98 5.83
CA LEU A 350 -17.73 40.35 5.28
C LEU A 350 -17.40 39.06 6.05
N GLU A 351 -17.41 39.10 7.39
CA GLU A 351 -17.20 37.93 8.24
C GLU A 351 -18.28 36.85 8.07
N ARG A 352 -19.55 37.25 7.88
CA ARG A 352 -20.65 36.32 7.56
C ARG A 352 -20.44 35.61 6.22
N LYS A 353 -19.97 36.33 5.19
CA LYS A 353 -19.69 35.75 3.86
C LYS A 353 -18.51 34.79 3.91
N ARG A 354 -17.48 35.10 4.69
CA ARG A 354 -16.30 34.24 4.88
C ARG A 354 -16.67 32.90 5.53
N GLY A 355 -17.39 32.95 6.65
CA GLY A 355 -17.85 31.73 7.34
C GLY A 355 -18.87 30.90 6.54
N SER A 356 -19.67 31.52 5.64
CA SER A 356 -20.58 30.77 4.77
C SER A 356 -19.91 30.15 3.54
N LEU A 357 -18.80 30.71 3.06
CA LEU A 357 -17.94 30.10 2.05
C LEU A 357 -17.19 28.89 2.61
N GLU A 358 -16.62 29.01 3.82
CA GLU A 358 -15.89 27.92 4.47
C GLU A 358 -16.78 26.71 4.80
N MET A 359 -18.05 26.92 5.18
CA MET A 359 -18.99 25.81 5.40
C MET A 359 -19.45 25.12 4.10
N LEU A 360 -19.56 25.87 2.99
CA LEU A 360 -19.91 25.29 1.69
C LEU A 360 -18.76 24.48 1.08
N GLU A 361 -17.52 24.90 1.30
CA GLU A 361 -16.33 24.12 0.90
C GLU A 361 -16.22 22.83 1.72
N ALA A 362 -16.52 22.86 3.02
CA ALA A 362 -16.52 21.69 3.90
C ALA A 362 -17.62 20.65 3.59
N GLU A 363 -18.76 21.02 3.02
CA GLU A 363 -19.78 20.07 2.53
C GLU A 363 -19.46 19.47 1.15
N SER A 364 -18.47 20.02 0.44
CA SER A 364 -18.11 19.63 -0.93
C SER A 364 -16.85 18.77 -1.05
N ALA A 365 -16.12 18.58 0.06
CA ALA A 365 -14.96 17.69 0.21
C ALA A 365 -15.36 16.42 0.98
#